data_AF-A0ABD1GW89-F1
#
_entry.id   AF-A0ABD1GW89-F1
#
_cell.length_a   1.000
_cell.length_b   1.000
_cell.length_c   1.000
_cell.angle_alpha   90.00
_cell.angle_beta   90.00
_cell.angle_gamma   90.00
#
_symmetry.space_group_name_H-M   'P 1'
#
loop_
_entity.id
_entity.type
_entity.pdbx_description
1 polymer ?
#
loop_
_entity_poly.entity_id
_entity_poly.type
_entity_poly.pdbx_seq_one_letter_code
_entity_poly.pdbx_strand_id
1 'polypeptide(L)'
;MKLGSKQEAHIYQDKGQKCSAFLANIDEHNSATVRFQKQAYTLPPWSVSILPDCKNVAYNTAKIGVQTSIKTVGVDSVAYLNDPMPLKLMAPYEVEYISKTWETVKEPIGVWSARNFTYQGILEHLNVTKDQSDYLWYMTRIYISNEDIKFWMENQLIPVLTIDSVRDLVYIFVNGQFTGSARGEWVTVAQPVDLKEGYNDILLLSQTVGLQNYGAFLEKDGAGFRGQIKLSGFKNGDLVLTESKWTYQVGLKGEYFKIYTINEKGIVEWSELPRDATATRFSWYKTYFDVPGGVDPIAIDLSSMGKGQVWVNGHHIGRYWTLYAPKDGCQTCDYRGTYDSNKCLTNCREPTQSWYHIPRSWVQASNNLLIIFEETEKNPFKISIKSHYTETICGKVSEDHFPPLHAWSLPETINGTVVLNHMAPEVYLHCDAGNSISSIKFASYGTPQGSCQNFSRGDCHAPNSYSVLSEACLGRQNCSISVSNDAFGGDPCHGVVKTLSVDMKCSPSSTVTSSLM
;
A
#
# COMPACT_ATOMS: atom_id res chain seq x y z
N MET A 1 25.64 30.60 14.05
CA MET A 1 26.87 30.57 14.89
C MET A 1 27.56 29.24 14.69
N LYS A 2 28.87 29.20 14.41
CA LYS A 2 29.61 27.94 14.27
C LYS A 2 29.95 27.38 15.66
N LEU A 3 29.61 26.12 15.91
CA LEU A 3 29.90 25.43 17.18
C LEU A 3 31.02 24.40 17.05
N GLY A 4 31.27 23.92 15.82
CA GLY A 4 32.32 22.96 15.50
C GLY A 4 32.57 22.90 14.00
N SER A 5 33.30 21.89 13.52
CA SER A 5 33.57 21.72 12.08
C SER A 5 32.30 21.38 11.29
N LYS A 6 31.40 20.58 11.89
CA LYS A 6 30.11 20.12 11.35
C LYS A 6 28.95 20.40 12.30
N GLN A 7 29.12 21.37 13.19
CA GLN A 7 28.09 21.75 14.17
C GLN A 7 27.83 23.24 14.13
N GLU A 8 26.55 23.60 14.20
CA GLU A 8 26.10 24.98 14.09
C GLU A 8 24.91 25.25 15.01
N ALA A 9 24.73 26.53 15.36
CA ALA A 9 23.59 27.04 16.09
C ALA A 9 22.86 28.09 15.24
N HIS A 10 21.55 27.92 15.07
CA HIS A 10 20.65 28.93 14.54
C HIS A 10 19.84 29.51 15.69
N ILE A 11 19.88 30.82 15.89
CA ILE A 11 19.35 31.48 17.09
C ILE A 11 18.35 32.53 16.63
N TYR A 12 17.15 32.50 17.19
CA TYR A 12 16.10 33.47 16.95
C TYR A 12 15.79 34.15 18.28
N GLN A 13 16.00 35.47 18.35
CA GLN A 13 15.81 36.24 19.56
C GLN A 13 15.05 37.53 19.27
N ASP A 14 14.02 37.83 20.05
CA ASP A 14 13.30 39.10 20.01
C ASP A 14 13.66 39.95 21.22
N LYS A 15 14.43 41.03 20.99
CA LYS A 15 14.78 42.09 21.96
C LYS A 15 15.12 41.61 23.38
N GLY A 16 15.67 40.40 23.53
CA GLY A 16 16.05 39.80 24.80
C GLY A 16 14.93 39.14 25.63
N GLN A 17 13.66 39.17 25.19
CA GLN A 17 12.53 38.61 25.95
C GLN A 17 12.20 37.16 25.60
N LYS A 18 12.40 36.77 24.33
CA LYS A 18 12.17 35.39 23.85
C LYS A 18 13.38 34.94 23.05
N CYS A 19 13.82 33.71 23.27
CA CYS A 19 14.97 33.13 22.60
C CYS A 19 14.66 31.67 22.25
N SER A 20 14.82 31.29 20.98
CA SER A 20 14.86 29.89 20.58
C SER A 20 16.14 29.58 19.81
N ALA A 21 16.65 28.36 19.97
CA ALA A 21 17.86 27.90 19.31
C ALA A 21 17.70 26.51 18.72
N PHE A 22 18.36 26.29 17.58
CA PHE A 22 18.48 25.00 16.91
C PHE A 22 19.96 24.65 16.84
N LEU A 23 20.36 23.59 17.53
CA LEU A 23 21.74 23.10 17.55
C LEU A 23 21.82 21.89 16.61
N ALA A 24 22.48 22.05 15.47
CA ALA A 24 22.57 21.03 14.45
C ALA A 24 23.93 20.34 14.46
N ASN A 25 23.93 19.03 14.23
CA ASN A 25 25.09 18.22 13.90
C ASN A 25 24.87 17.59 12.51
N ILE A 26 25.60 18.08 11.51
CA ILE A 26 25.55 17.58 10.13
C ILE A 26 26.57 16.47 9.88
N ASP A 27 27.28 15.98 10.91
CA ASP A 27 28.09 14.76 10.79
C ASP A 27 27.18 13.53 10.71
N GLU A 28 27.32 12.73 9.66
CA GLU A 28 26.48 11.55 9.41
C GLU A 28 26.88 10.32 10.25
N HIS A 29 28.02 10.35 10.92
CA HIS A 29 28.58 9.17 11.59
C HIS A 29 28.77 9.37 13.09
N ASN A 30 29.17 10.56 13.50
CA ASN A 30 29.67 10.80 14.87
C ASN A 30 28.77 11.74 15.66
N SER A 31 28.49 11.36 16.90
CA SER A 31 27.95 12.29 17.90
C SER A 31 28.98 13.36 18.23
N ALA A 32 28.52 14.57 18.54
CA ALA A 32 29.38 15.68 18.92
C ALA A 32 28.87 16.36 20.18
N THR A 33 29.78 16.71 21.11
CA THR A 33 29.45 17.55 22.26
C THR A 33 29.83 18.99 21.96
N VAL A 34 28.86 19.91 21.99
CA VAL A 34 29.06 21.33 21.71
C VAL A 34 28.78 22.19 22.94
N ARG A 35 29.41 23.36 23.04
CA ARG A 35 29.10 24.35 24.08
C ARG A 35 28.26 25.48 23.51
N PHE A 36 27.08 25.71 24.08
CA PHE A 36 26.18 26.80 23.75
C PHE A 36 25.70 27.49 25.04
N GLN A 37 25.80 28.82 25.13
CA GLN A 37 25.48 29.60 26.33
C GLN A 37 26.05 29.00 27.65
N LYS A 38 27.32 28.56 27.62
CA LYS A 38 28.06 27.93 28.73
C LYS A 38 27.56 26.54 29.15
N GLN A 39 26.54 25.98 28.51
CA GLN A 39 26.07 24.61 28.70
C GLN A 39 26.61 23.69 27.61
N ALA A 40 26.77 22.40 27.93
CA ALA A 40 27.21 21.38 27.00
C ALA A 40 26.01 20.58 26.49
N TYR A 41 25.95 20.33 25.19
CA TYR A 41 24.89 19.56 24.54
C TYR A 41 25.52 18.46 23.68
N THR A 42 25.08 17.22 23.90
CA THR A 42 25.47 16.08 23.05
C THR A 42 24.47 15.93 21.93
N LEU A 43 24.94 16.09 20.69
CA LEU A 43 24.15 16.00 19.47
C LEU A 43 24.45 14.66 18.78
N PRO A 44 23.45 13.77 18.60
CA PRO A 44 23.60 12.59 17.75
C PRO A 44 24.02 12.94 16.31
N PRO A 45 24.53 11.97 15.53
CA PRO A 45 24.81 12.18 14.11
C PRO A 45 23.54 12.60 13.37
N TRP A 46 23.68 13.45 12.35
CA TRP A 46 22.61 13.88 11.46
C TRP A 46 21.33 14.32 12.21
N SER A 47 21.49 15.22 13.19
CA SER A 47 20.40 15.60 14.09
C SER A 47 20.38 17.09 14.43
N VAL A 48 19.20 17.56 14.87
CA VAL A 48 18.99 18.91 15.37
C VAL A 48 18.31 18.84 16.73
N SER A 49 18.91 19.47 17.74
CA SER A 49 18.28 19.73 19.04
C SER A 49 17.57 21.08 19.02
N ILE A 50 16.32 21.12 19.49
CA ILE A 50 15.47 22.30 19.55
C ILE A 50 15.38 22.78 21.00
N LEU A 51 15.76 24.04 21.23
CA LEU A 51 15.74 24.69 22.53
C LEU A 51 14.77 25.87 22.49
N PRO A 52 13.52 25.72 22.94
CA PRO A 52 12.50 26.77 22.86
C PRO A 52 12.81 28.02 23.70
N ASP A 53 13.70 27.90 24.68
CA ASP A 53 14.17 28.95 25.60
C ASP A 53 15.67 29.22 25.48
N CYS A 54 16.33 28.69 24.43
CA CYS A 54 17.78 28.68 24.23
C CYS A 54 18.59 27.97 25.34
N LYS A 55 17.95 27.25 26.24
CA LYS A 55 18.59 26.65 27.41
C LYS A 55 18.31 25.16 27.52
N ASN A 56 17.05 24.77 27.53
CA ASN A 56 16.59 23.41 27.75
C ASN A 56 16.21 22.79 26.41
N VAL A 57 16.68 21.57 26.15
CA VAL A 57 16.33 20.85 24.92
C VAL A 57 14.93 20.26 25.09
N ALA A 58 14.00 20.66 24.24
CA ALA A 58 12.65 20.09 24.20
C ALA A 58 12.58 18.84 23.32
N TYR A 59 13.41 18.79 22.28
CA TYR A 59 13.38 17.73 21.29
C TYR A 59 14.72 17.60 20.56
N ASN A 60 15.06 16.39 20.13
CA ASN A 60 16.10 16.16 19.13
C ASN A 60 15.57 15.21 18.06
N THR A 61 15.86 15.51 16.78
CA THR A 61 15.33 14.76 15.64
C THR A 61 15.77 13.30 15.55
N ALA A 62 16.83 12.89 16.27
CA ALA A 62 17.34 11.52 16.30
C ALA A 62 17.08 10.79 17.63
N LYS A 63 16.59 11.48 18.66
CA LYS A 63 16.19 10.88 19.94
C LYS A 63 14.68 10.65 19.94
N ILE A 64 14.27 9.52 19.36
CA ILE A 64 12.87 9.17 19.14
C ILE A 64 12.33 8.46 20.39
N GLY A 65 11.56 9.20 21.19
CA GLY A 65 10.92 8.68 22.41
C GLY A 65 9.46 8.25 22.25
N VAL A 66 9.03 7.95 21.02
CA VAL A 66 7.63 7.59 20.73
C VAL A 66 7.47 6.09 20.48
N GLN A 67 6.24 5.61 20.57
CA GLN A 67 5.88 4.23 20.26
C GLN A 67 6.17 3.88 18.78
N THR A 68 6.71 2.67 18.56
CA THR A 68 6.67 1.99 17.27
C THR A 68 5.48 1.06 17.21
N SER A 69 4.60 1.24 16.23
CA SER A 69 3.42 0.39 15.98
C SER A 69 3.67 -0.52 14.80
N ILE A 70 3.62 -1.83 15.01
CA ILE A 70 3.65 -2.83 13.93
C ILE A 70 2.21 -3.23 13.62
N LYS A 71 1.74 -2.78 12.46
CA LYS A 71 0.45 -3.19 11.90
C LYS A 71 0.59 -4.58 11.31
N THR A 72 -0.33 -5.47 11.65
CA THR A 72 -0.40 -6.79 11.03
C THR A 72 -1.78 -7.01 10.43
N VAL A 73 -1.88 -8.05 9.63
CA VAL A 73 -3.15 -8.52 9.09
C VAL A 73 -3.74 -9.47 10.10
N GLY A 74 -4.91 -9.12 10.62
CA GLY A 74 -5.65 -9.96 11.55
C GLY A 74 -6.04 -11.30 10.95
N VAL A 75 -5.78 -12.38 11.67
CA VAL A 75 -6.71 -13.51 11.72
C VAL A 75 -7.62 -13.19 12.90
N ASP A 76 -8.87 -12.82 12.64
CA ASP A 76 -9.82 -12.50 13.71
C ASP A 76 -9.89 -13.70 14.67
N SER A 77 -9.39 -13.49 15.89
CA SER A 77 -9.55 -14.40 17.02
C SER A 77 -10.72 -13.96 17.88
N VAL A 78 -11.79 -13.48 17.24
CA VAL A 78 -13.06 -13.19 17.94
C VAL A 78 -13.83 -14.49 18.01
N ALA A 79 -13.56 -15.25 19.08
CA ALA A 79 -14.37 -16.37 19.48
C ALA A 79 -15.81 -15.89 19.72
N TYR A 80 -16.77 -16.54 19.07
CA TYR A 80 -18.19 -16.43 19.37
C TYR A 80 -18.42 -16.74 20.86
N LEU A 81 -18.75 -15.73 21.66
CA LEU A 81 -19.32 -15.91 23.00
C LEU A 81 -20.78 -16.30 22.82
N ASN A 82 -21.06 -17.60 22.72
CA ASN A 82 -22.35 -18.19 23.11
C ASN A 82 -22.30 -19.70 23.41
N ASP A 83 -21.12 -20.33 23.44
CA ASP A 83 -21.01 -21.74 23.82
C ASP A 83 -20.14 -21.89 25.09
N PRO A 84 -20.63 -22.55 26.16
CA PRO A 84 -19.83 -22.77 27.35
C PRO A 84 -18.63 -23.67 27.02
N MET A 85 -17.42 -23.21 27.39
CA MET A 85 -16.13 -23.92 27.30
C MET A 85 -16.23 -25.41 27.74
N PRO A 86 -15.34 -26.32 27.26
CA PRO A 86 -13.91 -26.06 27.05
C PRO A 86 -13.30 -26.71 25.78
N LEU A 87 -12.75 -25.91 24.88
CA LEU A 87 -11.74 -26.41 23.93
C LEU A 87 -10.53 -25.46 23.83
N LYS A 88 -9.62 -25.60 24.79
CA LYS A 88 -8.20 -25.27 24.61
C LYS A 88 -7.56 -26.36 23.73
N LEU A 89 -7.79 -26.33 22.41
CA LEU A 89 -6.90 -26.94 21.40
C LEU A 89 -7.45 -26.76 19.97
N MET A 90 -7.52 -25.54 19.42
CA MET A 90 -7.80 -25.40 17.98
C MET A 90 -6.92 -24.29 17.39
N ALA A 91 -6.29 -24.61 16.25
CA ALA A 91 -5.60 -23.67 15.38
C ALA A 91 -6.46 -22.40 15.15
N PRO A 92 -5.86 -21.24 14.84
CA PRO A 92 -6.64 -20.05 14.52
C PRO A 92 -7.61 -20.40 13.38
N TYR A 93 -8.90 -20.49 13.70
CA TYR A 93 -9.97 -20.68 12.72
C TYR A 93 -9.98 -19.43 11.84
N GLU A 94 -9.59 -19.56 10.57
CA GLU A 94 -9.80 -18.47 9.61
C GLU A 94 -11.31 -18.30 9.41
N VAL A 95 -11.85 -17.20 9.92
CA VAL A 95 -13.23 -16.80 9.61
C VAL A 95 -13.27 -16.38 8.14
N GLU A 96 -14.03 -17.12 7.33
CA GLU A 96 -14.19 -16.84 5.92
C GLU A 96 -15.35 -15.83 5.75
N TYR A 97 -15.00 -14.56 5.52
CA TYR A 97 -15.97 -13.46 5.37
C TYR A 97 -16.67 -13.43 4.01
N ILE A 98 -16.06 -14.05 3.00
CA ILE A 98 -16.58 -14.05 1.63
C ILE A 98 -17.43 -15.30 1.43
N SER A 99 -18.57 -15.14 0.77
CA SER A 99 -19.40 -16.29 0.38
C SER A 99 -18.61 -17.27 -0.49
N LYS A 100 -18.82 -18.57 -0.23
CA LYS A 100 -18.25 -19.64 -1.04
C LYS A 100 -18.81 -19.69 -2.46
N THR A 101 -19.95 -19.04 -2.69
CA THR A 101 -20.62 -18.96 -3.98
C THR A 101 -20.14 -17.74 -4.75
N TRP A 102 -19.70 -17.98 -5.99
CA TRP A 102 -19.34 -16.94 -6.94
C TRP A 102 -20.20 -17.10 -8.17
N GLU A 103 -20.60 -15.97 -8.74
CA GLU A 103 -21.22 -15.92 -10.05
C GLU A 103 -20.23 -15.28 -11.02
N THR A 104 -20.35 -15.62 -12.31
CA THR A 104 -19.51 -15.10 -13.38
C THR A 104 -20.34 -14.69 -14.58
N VAL A 105 -19.83 -13.70 -15.32
CA VAL A 105 -20.24 -13.43 -16.69
C VAL A 105 -19.02 -13.05 -17.52
N LYS A 106 -18.96 -13.57 -18.75
CA LYS A 106 -17.87 -13.28 -19.68
C LYS A 106 -18.09 -11.94 -20.38
N GLU A 107 -17.08 -11.08 -20.37
CA GLU A 107 -17.06 -9.86 -21.15
C GLU A 107 -16.85 -10.20 -22.65
N PRO A 108 -17.67 -9.66 -23.56
CA PRO A 108 -17.45 -9.86 -24.99
C PRO A 108 -16.15 -9.21 -25.46
N ILE A 109 -15.45 -9.88 -26.37
CA ILE A 109 -14.23 -9.34 -26.99
C ILE A 109 -14.62 -8.50 -28.21
N GLY A 110 -14.18 -7.25 -28.25
CA GLY A 110 -14.37 -6.36 -29.39
C GLY A 110 -15.64 -5.51 -29.35
N VAL A 111 -16.26 -5.31 -30.52
CA VAL A 111 -17.41 -4.43 -30.68
C VAL A 111 -18.68 -5.11 -30.17
N TRP A 112 -19.25 -4.58 -29.08
CA TRP A 112 -20.38 -5.19 -28.37
C TRP A 112 -21.68 -4.36 -28.43
N SER A 113 -21.66 -3.16 -29.02
CA SER A 113 -22.82 -2.27 -29.12
C SER A 113 -22.92 -1.57 -30.48
N ALA A 114 -24.12 -1.11 -30.82
CA ALA A 114 -24.38 -0.26 -31.99
C ALA A 114 -23.82 1.16 -31.84
N ARG A 115 -23.37 1.58 -30.65
CA ARG A 115 -22.71 2.88 -30.40
C ARG A 115 -21.23 2.89 -30.78
N ASN A 116 -20.80 1.97 -31.63
CA ASN A 116 -19.49 2.00 -32.24
C ASN A 116 -19.46 3.01 -33.41
N PHE A 117 -18.26 3.35 -33.87
CA PHE A 117 -18.10 4.16 -35.08
C PHE A 117 -16.88 3.72 -35.86
N THR A 118 -16.86 3.99 -37.17
CA THR A 118 -15.74 3.64 -38.04
C THR A 118 -15.03 4.90 -38.52
N TYR A 119 -13.70 4.87 -38.51
CA TYR A 119 -12.85 5.93 -39.04
C TYR A 119 -11.74 5.33 -39.91
N GLN A 120 -11.31 6.06 -40.94
CA GLN A 120 -10.19 5.67 -41.78
C GLN A 120 -8.90 6.21 -41.17
N GLY A 121 -8.19 5.36 -40.43
CA GLY A 121 -7.03 5.78 -39.65
C GLY A 121 -7.06 5.30 -38.20
N ILE A 122 -5.93 5.46 -37.52
CA ILE A 122 -5.78 5.27 -36.07
C ILE A 122 -6.03 6.58 -35.34
N LEU A 123 -6.99 6.58 -34.43
CA LEU A 123 -7.30 7.69 -33.53
C LEU A 123 -6.61 7.50 -32.18
N GLU A 124 -6.15 8.62 -31.62
CA GLU A 124 -5.54 8.67 -30.28
C GLU A 124 -6.58 8.35 -29.20
N HIS A 125 -6.13 7.62 -28.16
CA HIS A 125 -7.00 7.01 -27.15
C HIS A 125 -7.84 8.06 -26.40
N LEU A 126 -7.20 9.06 -25.79
CA LEU A 126 -7.89 10.04 -24.93
C LEU A 126 -8.84 10.93 -25.73
N ASN A 127 -8.51 11.22 -26.98
CA ASN A 127 -9.39 11.96 -27.87
C ASN A 127 -10.69 11.21 -28.13
N VAL A 128 -10.67 9.87 -28.18
CA VAL A 128 -11.86 9.04 -28.39
C VAL A 128 -12.60 8.78 -27.08
N THR A 129 -11.90 8.33 -26.04
CA THR A 129 -12.55 7.91 -24.77
C THR A 129 -12.97 9.08 -23.91
N LYS A 130 -12.34 10.26 -24.07
CA LYS A 130 -12.48 11.40 -23.16
C LYS A 130 -12.26 11.01 -21.70
N ASP A 131 -11.39 10.03 -21.47
CA ASP A 131 -11.08 9.45 -20.15
C ASP A 131 -12.32 8.92 -19.39
N GLN A 132 -13.39 8.57 -20.12
CA GLN A 132 -14.60 7.98 -19.51
C GLN A 132 -14.44 6.49 -19.16
N SER A 133 -13.43 5.85 -19.75
CA SER A 133 -13.12 4.44 -19.58
C SER A 133 -11.63 4.24 -19.87
N ASP A 134 -11.01 3.32 -19.14
CA ASP A 134 -9.62 2.92 -19.39
C ASP A 134 -9.45 2.18 -20.72
N TYR A 135 -10.54 1.64 -21.28
CA TYR A 135 -10.51 0.71 -22.40
C TYR A 135 -11.01 1.34 -23.71
N LEU A 136 -10.28 1.09 -24.79
CA LEU A 136 -10.70 1.42 -26.16
C LEU A 136 -10.38 0.26 -27.11
N TRP A 137 -11.42 -0.27 -27.73
CA TRP A 137 -11.30 -1.30 -28.77
C TRP A 137 -11.10 -0.69 -30.15
N TYR A 138 -10.19 -1.26 -30.91
CA TYR A 138 -9.90 -0.99 -32.31
C TYR A 138 -10.08 -2.29 -33.08
N MET A 139 -10.99 -2.34 -34.04
CA MET A 139 -11.24 -3.52 -34.87
C MET A 139 -11.04 -3.19 -36.34
N THR A 140 -10.25 -4.00 -37.03
CA THR A 140 -10.14 -4.00 -38.50
C THR A 140 -10.31 -5.41 -39.02
N ARG A 141 -10.70 -5.53 -40.29
CA ARG A 141 -10.85 -6.81 -40.98
C ARG A 141 -9.96 -6.81 -42.21
N ILE A 142 -9.16 -7.86 -42.35
CA ILE A 142 -8.27 -8.06 -43.48
C ILE A 142 -8.63 -9.33 -44.24
N TYR A 143 -8.33 -9.38 -45.53
CA TYR A 143 -8.50 -10.57 -46.35
C TYR A 143 -7.14 -11.19 -46.64
N ILE A 144 -7.02 -12.50 -46.42
CA ILE A 144 -5.81 -13.28 -46.67
C ILE A 144 -6.10 -14.25 -47.80
N SER A 145 -5.27 -14.22 -48.85
CA SER A 145 -5.44 -15.10 -50.00
C SER A 145 -4.79 -16.47 -49.75
N ASN A 146 -5.19 -17.47 -50.53
CA ASN A 146 -4.53 -18.78 -50.54
C ASN A 146 -3.05 -18.67 -50.98
N GLU A 147 -2.72 -17.70 -51.84
CA GLU A 147 -1.34 -17.45 -52.27
C GLU A 147 -0.46 -16.99 -51.09
N ASP A 148 -1.00 -16.15 -50.20
CA ASP A 148 -0.29 -15.71 -49.00
C ASP A 148 -0.02 -16.88 -48.05
N ILE A 149 -1.03 -17.73 -47.82
CA ILE A 149 -0.91 -18.93 -46.97
C ILE A 149 0.16 -19.88 -47.52
N LYS A 150 0.12 -20.15 -48.83
CA LYS A 150 1.14 -20.99 -49.50
C LYS A 150 2.53 -20.40 -49.38
N PHE A 151 2.67 -19.09 -49.60
CA PHE A 151 3.94 -18.40 -49.46
C PHE A 151 4.52 -18.54 -48.04
N TRP A 152 3.69 -18.41 -47.01
CA TRP A 152 4.12 -18.60 -45.62
C TRP A 152 4.57 -20.03 -45.34
N MET A 153 3.82 -21.03 -45.81
CA MET A 153 4.17 -22.44 -45.63
C MET A 153 5.48 -22.81 -46.35
N GLU A 154 5.64 -22.39 -47.60
CA GLU A 154 6.82 -22.69 -48.43
C GLU A 154 8.11 -22.07 -47.85
N ASN A 155 7.99 -20.89 -47.24
CA ASN A 155 9.13 -20.14 -46.70
C ASN A 155 9.27 -20.27 -45.17
N GLN A 156 8.43 -21.07 -44.51
CA GLN A 156 8.38 -21.23 -43.05
C GLN A 156 8.27 -19.88 -42.30
N LEU A 157 7.48 -18.97 -42.87
CA LEU A 157 7.25 -17.64 -42.31
C LEU A 157 6.04 -17.63 -41.39
N ILE A 158 6.11 -16.84 -40.32
CA ILE A 158 4.97 -16.54 -39.46
C ILE A 158 4.68 -15.05 -39.62
N PRO A 159 3.45 -14.65 -39.99
CA PRO A 159 3.08 -13.25 -40.07
C PRO A 159 3.24 -12.56 -38.71
N VAL A 160 3.73 -11.33 -38.71
CA VAL A 160 3.96 -10.56 -37.48
C VAL A 160 3.23 -9.23 -37.56
N LEU A 161 2.35 -8.98 -36.59
CA LEU A 161 1.73 -7.67 -36.38
C LEU A 161 2.73 -6.78 -35.65
N THR A 162 3.13 -5.69 -36.30
CA THR A 162 4.01 -4.67 -35.73
C THR A 162 3.22 -3.39 -35.46
N ILE A 163 3.34 -2.87 -34.24
CA ILE A 163 2.83 -1.56 -33.82
C ILE A 163 4.04 -0.74 -33.38
N ASP A 164 4.33 0.37 -34.09
CA ASP A 164 5.55 1.14 -33.88
C ASP A 164 5.68 1.67 -32.45
N SER A 165 4.57 2.14 -31.87
CA SER A 165 4.59 2.74 -30.54
C SER A 165 3.25 2.59 -29.81
N VAL A 166 3.31 1.99 -28.61
CA VAL A 166 2.17 1.68 -27.75
C VAL A 166 2.33 2.34 -26.38
N ARG A 167 1.23 2.90 -25.87
CA ARG A 167 1.07 3.37 -24.50
C ARG A 167 -0.38 3.19 -24.01
N ASP A 168 -0.66 2.84 -22.77
CA ASP A 168 0.24 2.24 -21.77
C ASP A 168 0.29 0.71 -21.93
N LEU A 169 -0.80 0.13 -22.41
CA LEU A 169 -0.96 -1.31 -22.57
C LEU A 169 -1.81 -1.63 -23.82
N VAL A 170 -1.49 -2.74 -24.48
CA VAL A 170 -2.30 -3.33 -25.55
C VAL A 170 -2.55 -4.81 -25.29
N TYR A 171 -3.79 -5.26 -25.53
CA TYR A 171 -4.11 -6.67 -25.79
C TYR A 171 -4.43 -6.86 -27.27
N ILE A 172 -3.92 -7.94 -27.86
CA ILE A 172 -4.06 -8.25 -29.28
C ILE A 172 -4.87 -9.54 -29.42
N PHE A 173 -5.92 -9.48 -30.23
CA PHE A 173 -6.74 -10.63 -30.59
C PHE A 173 -6.82 -10.78 -32.09
N VAL A 174 -6.79 -12.04 -32.53
CA VAL A 174 -7.01 -12.41 -33.92
C VAL A 174 -8.13 -13.44 -33.96
N ASN A 175 -9.17 -13.16 -34.74
CA ASN A 175 -10.36 -14.01 -34.85
C ASN A 175 -10.99 -14.37 -33.49
N GLY A 176 -11.00 -13.40 -32.56
CA GLY A 176 -11.53 -13.54 -31.21
C GLY A 176 -10.64 -14.30 -30.22
N GLN A 177 -9.46 -14.78 -30.64
CA GLN A 177 -8.49 -15.45 -29.77
C GLN A 177 -7.40 -14.50 -29.31
N PHE A 178 -7.04 -14.58 -28.03
CA PHE A 178 -5.93 -13.80 -27.47
C PHE A 178 -4.60 -14.28 -28.05
N THR A 179 -3.81 -13.34 -28.58
CA THR A 179 -2.53 -13.66 -29.23
C THR A 179 -1.34 -13.09 -28.46
N GLY A 180 -1.51 -11.96 -27.79
CA GLY A 180 -0.45 -11.38 -26.97
C GLY A 180 -0.79 -10.01 -26.41
N SER A 181 0.09 -9.51 -25.56
CA SER A 181 -0.06 -8.21 -24.90
C SER A 181 1.29 -7.56 -24.68
N ALA A 182 1.33 -6.24 -24.66
CA ALA A 182 2.51 -5.47 -24.33
C ALA A 182 2.15 -4.27 -23.46
N ARG A 183 3.11 -3.84 -22.64
CA ARG A 183 3.01 -2.69 -21.77
C ARG A 183 4.29 -1.86 -21.89
N GLY A 184 4.17 -0.55 -21.93
CA GLY A 184 5.31 0.34 -21.84
C GLY A 184 4.94 1.78 -22.13
N GLU A 185 5.96 2.63 -22.07
CA GLU A 185 5.87 4.03 -22.44
C GLU A 185 6.38 4.18 -23.87
N TRP A 186 5.46 4.23 -24.85
CA TRP A 186 5.76 4.39 -26.28
C TRP A 186 6.66 3.30 -26.88
N VAL A 187 6.44 2.05 -26.46
CA VAL A 187 7.25 0.89 -26.88
C VAL A 187 6.76 0.28 -28.20
N THR A 188 7.69 -0.25 -29.00
CA THR A 188 7.36 -1.04 -30.19
C THR A 188 6.90 -2.44 -29.82
N VAL A 189 5.86 -2.92 -30.49
CA VAL A 189 5.29 -4.27 -30.29
C VAL A 189 5.38 -5.05 -31.59
N ALA A 190 5.95 -6.25 -31.52
CA ALA A 190 5.99 -7.21 -32.62
C ALA A 190 5.39 -8.53 -32.14
N GLN A 191 4.20 -8.86 -32.62
CA GLN A 191 3.41 -10.01 -32.17
C GLN A 191 3.17 -10.97 -33.35
N PRO A 192 3.74 -12.19 -33.34
CA PRO A 192 3.35 -13.23 -34.29
C PRO A 192 1.85 -13.50 -34.21
N VAL A 193 1.19 -13.64 -35.36
CA VAL A 193 -0.25 -13.86 -35.48
C VAL A 193 -0.59 -15.06 -36.34
N ASP A 194 -1.63 -15.81 -35.95
CA ASP A 194 -2.17 -16.92 -36.74
C ASP A 194 -3.34 -16.44 -37.60
N LEU A 195 -3.12 -16.37 -38.91
CA LEU A 195 -4.08 -15.88 -39.89
C LEU A 195 -4.53 -17.02 -40.80
N LYS A 196 -5.83 -17.05 -41.10
CA LYS A 196 -6.46 -18.10 -41.91
C LYS A 196 -6.79 -17.58 -43.31
N GLU A 197 -6.96 -18.48 -44.28
CA GLU A 197 -7.49 -18.08 -45.58
C GLU A 197 -8.86 -17.40 -45.44
N GLY A 198 -9.06 -16.30 -46.16
CA GLY A 198 -10.29 -15.50 -46.12
C GLY A 198 -10.21 -14.31 -45.17
N TYR A 199 -11.35 -13.90 -44.62
CA TYR A 199 -11.44 -12.74 -43.75
C TYR A 199 -10.96 -13.05 -42.33
N ASN A 200 -10.07 -12.21 -41.81
CA ASN A 200 -9.56 -12.27 -40.45
C ASN A 200 -9.86 -10.96 -39.73
N ASP A 201 -10.34 -11.07 -38.49
CA ASP A 201 -10.57 -9.94 -37.61
C ASP A 201 -9.35 -9.71 -36.74
N ILE A 202 -8.84 -8.47 -36.74
CA ILE A 202 -7.76 -8.02 -35.86
C ILE A 202 -8.37 -7.03 -34.89
N LEU A 203 -8.29 -7.36 -33.60
CA LEU A 203 -8.76 -6.50 -32.52
C LEU A 203 -7.60 -6.10 -31.62
N LEU A 204 -7.48 -4.80 -31.39
CA LEU A 204 -6.54 -4.24 -30.43
C LEU A 204 -7.37 -3.59 -29.31
N LEU A 205 -7.09 -3.98 -28.08
CA LEU A 205 -7.62 -3.29 -26.90
C LEU A 205 -6.50 -2.41 -26.35
N SER A 206 -6.61 -1.10 -26.56
CA SER A 206 -5.75 -0.14 -25.88
C SER A 206 -6.27 0.11 -24.48
N GLN A 207 -5.35 0.22 -23.52
CA GLN A 207 -5.68 0.57 -22.16
C GLN A 207 -4.77 1.66 -21.58
N THR A 208 -5.38 2.62 -20.87
CA THR A 208 -4.68 3.59 -20.01
C THR A 208 -4.59 3.07 -18.58
N VAL A 209 -3.47 3.33 -17.89
CA VAL A 209 -3.29 2.97 -16.47
C VAL A 209 -2.98 4.23 -15.67
N GLY A 210 -3.94 5.15 -15.67
CA GLY A 210 -3.75 6.52 -15.21
C GLY A 210 -3.10 7.40 -16.28
N LEU A 211 -3.17 8.71 -16.09
CA LEU A 211 -2.56 9.69 -16.98
C LEU A 211 -1.31 10.28 -16.35
N GLN A 212 -0.39 10.73 -17.20
CA GLN A 212 0.80 11.44 -16.74
C GLN A 212 0.41 12.70 -15.97
N ASN A 213 1.02 12.88 -14.80
CA ASN A 213 0.69 13.95 -13.86
C ASN A 213 1.89 14.83 -13.50
N TYR A 214 3.05 14.63 -14.14
CA TYR A 214 4.25 15.43 -13.94
C TYR A 214 5.13 15.45 -15.21
N GLY A 215 5.84 16.55 -15.44
CA GLY A 215 6.70 16.76 -16.61
C GLY A 215 6.20 17.88 -17.53
N ALA A 216 7.07 18.34 -18.42
CA ALA A 216 6.74 19.40 -19.38
C ALA A 216 5.82 18.86 -20.49
N PHE A 217 4.81 19.64 -20.88
CA PHE A 217 3.89 19.34 -21.98
C PHE A 217 3.15 17.99 -21.85
N LEU A 218 2.85 17.56 -20.62
CA LEU A 218 2.15 16.30 -20.35
C LEU A 218 0.82 16.17 -21.09
N GLU A 219 0.17 17.30 -21.39
CA GLU A 219 -1.09 17.34 -22.15
C GLU A 219 -0.93 16.90 -23.61
N LYS A 220 0.30 16.89 -24.14
CA LYS A 220 0.60 16.47 -25.52
C LYS A 220 0.98 15.00 -25.62
N ASP A 221 1.15 14.30 -24.50
CA ASP A 221 1.65 12.94 -24.55
C ASP A 221 0.55 11.96 -25.01
N GLY A 222 -0.66 12.06 -24.47
CA GLY A 222 -1.76 11.19 -24.89
C GLY A 222 -1.53 9.70 -24.58
N ALA A 223 -2.33 8.83 -25.20
CA ALA A 223 -2.26 7.38 -25.03
C ALA A 223 -2.72 6.63 -26.29
N GLY A 224 -2.60 5.30 -26.26
CA GLY A 224 -2.94 4.40 -27.35
C GLY A 224 -1.77 4.11 -28.27
N PHE A 225 -1.94 4.44 -29.54
CA PHE A 225 -1.03 4.05 -30.60
C PHE A 225 -0.47 5.26 -31.34
N ARG A 226 0.83 5.22 -31.66
CA ARG A 226 1.52 6.18 -32.54
C ARG A 226 2.31 5.43 -33.61
N GLY A 227 2.56 6.09 -34.73
CA GLY A 227 3.29 5.51 -35.86
C GLY A 227 2.44 4.54 -36.67
N GLN A 228 3.10 3.56 -37.29
CA GLN A 228 2.46 2.59 -38.16
C GLN A 228 2.00 1.34 -37.41
N ILE A 229 0.87 0.79 -37.88
CA ILE A 229 0.43 -0.58 -37.60
C ILE A 229 0.52 -1.34 -38.91
N LYS A 230 1.27 -2.43 -38.95
CA LYS A 230 1.51 -3.21 -40.18
C LYS A 230 1.64 -4.69 -39.91
N LEU A 231 1.35 -5.50 -40.91
CA LEU A 231 1.64 -6.93 -40.90
C LEU A 231 2.76 -7.24 -41.88
N SER A 232 3.82 -7.87 -41.37
CA SER A 232 4.94 -8.34 -42.18
C SER A 232 4.79 -9.81 -42.55
N GLY A 233 5.57 -10.24 -43.54
CA GLY A 233 5.61 -11.64 -43.99
C GLY A 233 4.91 -11.89 -45.32
N PHE A 234 4.42 -10.86 -46.02
CA PHE A 234 3.81 -11.02 -47.34
C PHE A 234 4.83 -10.89 -48.47
N LYS A 235 4.54 -11.55 -49.60
CA LYS A 235 5.41 -11.56 -50.79
C LYS A 235 5.66 -10.17 -51.37
N ASN A 236 4.67 -9.27 -51.28
CA ASN A 236 4.71 -7.92 -51.87
C ASN A 236 5.15 -6.82 -50.87
N GLY A 237 5.74 -7.20 -49.74
CA GLY A 237 6.10 -6.28 -48.65
C GLY A 237 5.02 -6.17 -47.58
N ASP A 238 5.25 -5.30 -46.60
CA ASP A 238 4.36 -5.17 -45.43
C ASP A 238 2.97 -4.66 -45.81
N LEU A 239 1.93 -5.27 -45.25
CA LEU A 239 0.56 -4.77 -45.32
C LEU A 239 0.37 -3.69 -44.26
N VAL A 240 0.31 -2.42 -44.68
CA VAL A 240 0.12 -1.27 -43.77
C VAL A 240 -1.36 -1.13 -43.40
N LEU A 241 -1.67 -1.30 -42.11
CA LEU A 241 -3.03 -1.25 -41.55
C LEU A 241 -3.40 0.13 -40.99
N THR A 242 -2.42 1.03 -40.79
CA THR A 242 -2.63 2.36 -40.19
C THR A 242 -3.75 3.14 -40.87
N GLU A 243 -3.83 3.10 -42.20
CA GLU A 243 -4.79 3.85 -43.02
C GLU A 243 -6.07 3.04 -43.35
N SER A 244 -6.21 1.85 -42.77
CA SER A 244 -7.40 1.02 -42.94
C SER A 244 -8.62 1.62 -42.23
N LYS A 245 -9.80 1.07 -42.52
CA LYS A 245 -11.02 1.39 -41.76
C LYS A 245 -11.01 0.64 -40.44
N TRP A 246 -10.93 1.40 -39.35
CA TRP A 246 -10.98 0.90 -37.98
C TRP A 246 -12.33 1.20 -37.35
N THR A 247 -12.94 0.21 -36.73
CA THR A 247 -14.15 0.35 -35.93
C THR A 247 -13.78 0.45 -34.46
N TYR A 248 -14.33 1.46 -33.79
CA TYR A 248 -14.00 1.85 -32.43
C TYR A 248 -15.16 1.54 -31.49
N GLN A 249 -14.84 0.97 -30.33
CA GLN A 249 -15.79 0.77 -29.23
C GLN A 249 -15.16 1.26 -27.93
N VAL A 250 -15.74 2.32 -27.36
CA VAL A 250 -15.32 2.87 -26.06
C VAL A 250 -15.84 1.97 -24.94
N GLY A 251 -14.95 1.60 -24.04
CA GLY A 251 -15.25 0.87 -22.81
C GLY A 251 -15.75 -0.55 -22.98
N LEU A 252 -16.06 -1.13 -21.83
CA LEU A 252 -16.56 -2.49 -21.69
C LEU A 252 -18.09 -2.51 -21.61
N LYS A 253 -18.69 -3.61 -22.03
CA LYS A 253 -20.13 -3.87 -21.91
C LYS A 253 -20.55 -3.82 -20.44
N GLY A 254 -19.80 -4.47 -19.54
CA GLY A 254 -20.09 -4.43 -18.11
C GLY A 254 -20.02 -3.03 -17.49
N GLU A 255 -19.08 -2.18 -17.95
CA GLU A 255 -19.00 -0.78 -17.53
C GLU A 255 -20.20 0.04 -18.00
N TYR A 256 -20.57 -0.13 -19.28
CA TYR A 256 -21.71 0.57 -19.87
C TYR A 256 -23.03 0.24 -19.19
N PHE A 257 -23.24 -1.04 -18.88
CA PHE A 257 -24.42 -1.51 -18.17
C PHE A 257 -24.29 -1.38 -16.65
N LYS A 258 -23.21 -0.79 -16.12
CA LYS A 258 -23.00 -0.52 -14.69
C LYS A 258 -23.37 -1.70 -13.78
N ILE A 259 -22.97 -2.91 -14.20
CA ILE A 259 -23.36 -4.17 -13.56
C ILE A 259 -22.86 -4.32 -12.11
N TYR A 260 -22.02 -3.38 -11.67
CA TYR A 260 -21.53 -3.24 -10.31
C TYR A 260 -22.53 -2.56 -9.35
N THR A 261 -23.66 -2.02 -9.83
CA THR A 261 -24.65 -1.33 -8.99
C THR A 261 -25.62 -2.30 -8.29
N ILE A 262 -26.12 -1.93 -7.11
CA ILE A 262 -26.94 -2.79 -6.24
C ILE A 262 -28.36 -3.05 -6.80
N ASN A 263 -28.88 -2.14 -7.62
CA ASN A 263 -30.31 -2.10 -7.98
C ASN A 263 -30.64 -2.64 -9.38
N GLU A 264 -29.65 -3.06 -10.17
CA GLU A 264 -29.85 -3.47 -11.56
C GLU A 264 -30.05 -4.99 -11.70
N LYS A 265 -31.22 -5.46 -11.27
CA LYS A 265 -31.65 -6.84 -11.54
C LYS A 265 -32.07 -7.01 -13.00
N GLY A 266 -31.49 -7.99 -13.69
CA GLY A 266 -31.98 -8.48 -14.98
C GLY A 266 -31.35 -7.88 -16.24
N ILE A 267 -30.28 -7.07 -16.13
CA ILE A 267 -29.56 -6.53 -17.30
C ILE A 267 -28.60 -7.57 -17.88
N VAL A 268 -28.01 -8.40 -17.02
CA VAL A 268 -27.05 -9.44 -17.38
C VAL A 268 -27.39 -10.74 -16.67
N GLU A 269 -27.30 -11.85 -17.39
CA GLU A 269 -27.52 -13.19 -16.87
C GLU A 269 -26.22 -13.70 -16.26
N TRP A 270 -26.19 -13.72 -14.93
CA TRP A 270 -25.09 -14.27 -14.14
C TRP A 270 -25.24 -15.79 -14.07
N SER A 271 -24.13 -16.51 -14.25
CA SER A 271 -24.08 -17.96 -14.05
C SER A 271 -23.23 -18.29 -12.82
N GLU A 272 -23.63 -19.30 -12.05
CA GLU A 272 -22.78 -19.83 -10.98
C GLU A 272 -21.41 -20.25 -11.56
N LEU A 273 -20.33 -19.94 -10.84
CA LEU A 273 -18.96 -20.29 -11.20
C LEU A 273 -18.56 -21.60 -10.46
N PRO A 274 -18.42 -22.74 -11.17
CA PRO A 274 -17.94 -23.98 -10.57
C PRO A 274 -16.51 -23.83 -10.02
N ARG A 275 -16.18 -24.57 -8.94
CA ARG A 275 -14.85 -24.50 -8.31
C ARG A 275 -13.71 -25.00 -9.22
N ASP A 276 -14.02 -25.89 -10.15
CA ASP A 276 -13.14 -26.47 -11.15
C ASP A 276 -13.18 -25.72 -12.49
N ALA A 277 -13.91 -24.60 -12.56
CA ALA A 277 -14.02 -23.81 -13.78
C ALA A 277 -12.64 -23.31 -14.23
N THR A 278 -12.37 -23.50 -15.52
CA THR A 278 -11.19 -22.92 -16.16
C THR A 278 -11.35 -21.40 -16.20
N ALA A 279 -10.38 -20.68 -15.66
CA ALA A 279 -10.40 -19.22 -15.66
C ALA A 279 -10.36 -18.69 -17.10
N THR A 280 -11.23 -17.72 -17.39
CA THR A 280 -11.27 -17.06 -18.70
C THR A 280 -10.87 -15.61 -18.57
N ARG A 281 -10.15 -15.10 -19.58
CA ARG A 281 -9.79 -13.69 -19.67
C ARG A 281 -11.03 -12.81 -19.83
N PHE A 282 -11.00 -11.62 -19.22
CA PHE A 282 -12.09 -10.65 -19.22
C PHE A 282 -13.38 -11.26 -18.69
N SER A 283 -13.33 -11.62 -17.40
CA SER A 283 -14.47 -12.15 -16.68
C SER A 283 -14.89 -11.16 -15.61
N TRP A 284 -16.20 -11.01 -15.43
CA TRP A 284 -16.77 -10.34 -14.27
C TRP A 284 -17.14 -11.40 -13.24
N TYR A 285 -16.75 -11.18 -11.99
CA TYR A 285 -17.07 -12.02 -10.86
C TYR A 285 -17.94 -11.27 -9.87
N LYS A 286 -18.90 -11.98 -9.28
CA LYS A 286 -19.83 -11.44 -8.29
C LYS A 286 -19.93 -12.37 -7.09
N THR A 287 -19.95 -11.78 -5.90
CA THR A 287 -20.25 -12.49 -4.66
C THR A 287 -20.76 -11.51 -3.60
N TYR A 288 -21.01 -12.01 -2.40
CA TYR A 288 -21.32 -11.23 -1.22
C TYR A 288 -20.36 -11.55 -0.09
N PHE A 289 -20.13 -10.57 0.79
CA PHE A 289 -19.28 -10.75 1.95
C PHE A 289 -19.80 -10.02 3.18
N ASP A 290 -19.42 -10.56 4.33
CA ASP A 290 -19.63 -9.97 5.65
C ASP A 290 -18.38 -9.22 6.10
N VAL A 291 -18.53 -8.27 6.99
CA VAL A 291 -17.43 -7.41 7.43
C VAL A 291 -16.90 -7.89 8.78
N PRO A 292 -15.57 -8.02 8.96
CA PRO A 292 -14.97 -8.25 10.28
C PRO A 292 -15.52 -7.30 11.33
N GLY A 293 -15.68 -7.76 12.57
CA GLY A 293 -16.15 -6.89 13.65
C GLY A 293 -15.24 -5.70 13.93
N GLY A 294 -15.68 -4.82 14.84
CA GLY A 294 -14.86 -3.71 15.32
C GLY A 294 -14.76 -2.52 14.37
N VAL A 295 -13.80 -1.64 14.65
CA VAL A 295 -13.61 -0.34 13.98
C VAL A 295 -12.33 -0.27 13.15
N ASP A 296 -11.55 -1.35 13.12
CA ASP A 296 -10.27 -1.42 12.43
C ASP A 296 -10.43 -1.28 10.91
N PRO A 297 -9.52 -0.61 10.19
CA PRO A 297 -9.55 -0.56 8.73
C PRO A 297 -9.60 -1.97 8.10
N ILE A 298 -10.37 -2.11 7.02
CA ILE A 298 -10.45 -3.36 6.27
C ILE A 298 -9.88 -3.18 4.86
N ALA A 299 -9.41 -4.28 4.29
CA ALA A 299 -8.95 -4.37 2.93
C ALA A 299 -9.35 -5.71 2.31
N ILE A 300 -9.44 -5.74 0.98
CA ILE A 300 -9.54 -6.97 0.20
C ILE A 300 -8.15 -7.39 -0.26
N ASP A 301 -7.81 -8.66 -0.01
CA ASP A 301 -6.60 -9.29 -0.53
C ASP A 301 -6.85 -9.83 -1.93
N LEU A 302 -6.19 -9.22 -2.91
CA LEU A 302 -6.27 -9.57 -4.33
C LEU A 302 -4.95 -10.16 -4.84
N SER A 303 -4.06 -10.62 -3.95
CA SER A 303 -2.77 -11.24 -4.33
C SER A 303 -2.92 -12.49 -5.21
N SER A 304 -4.06 -13.18 -5.16
CA SER A 304 -4.36 -14.32 -6.03
C SER A 304 -4.83 -13.93 -7.43
N MET A 305 -5.21 -12.67 -7.62
CA MET A 305 -5.79 -12.14 -8.85
C MET A 305 -4.70 -11.59 -9.78
N GLY A 306 -5.08 -11.20 -10.99
CA GLY A 306 -4.15 -10.69 -12.01
C GLY A 306 -4.19 -9.18 -12.12
N LYS A 307 -5.14 -8.69 -12.90
CA LYS A 307 -5.31 -7.26 -13.15
C LYS A 307 -6.78 -6.95 -13.40
N GLY A 308 -7.25 -5.81 -12.90
CA GLY A 308 -8.54 -5.30 -13.30
C GLY A 308 -9.07 -4.26 -12.33
N GLN A 309 -10.37 -4.29 -12.08
CA GLN A 309 -11.08 -3.30 -11.29
C GLN A 309 -12.04 -3.96 -10.32
N VAL A 310 -12.33 -3.29 -9.22
CA VAL A 310 -13.16 -3.85 -8.14
C VAL A 310 -14.11 -2.81 -7.56
N TRP A 311 -15.31 -3.26 -7.24
CA TRP A 311 -16.38 -2.48 -6.67
C TRP A 311 -16.97 -3.15 -5.43
N VAL A 312 -17.31 -2.33 -4.44
CA VAL A 312 -18.01 -2.75 -3.23
C VAL A 312 -19.28 -1.91 -3.12
N ASN A 313 -20.44 -2.55 -3.09
CA ASN A 313 -21.74 -1.87 -3.00
C ASN A 313 -21.92 -0.75 -4.05
N GLY A 314 -21.42 -0.97 -5.27
CA GLY A 314 -21.45 0.01 -6.36
C GLY A 314 -20.37 1.09 -6.31
N HIS A 315 -19.57 1.18 -5.24
CA HIS A 315 -18.44 2.08 -5.15
C HIS A 315 -17.19 1.45 -5.77
N HIS A 316 -16.56 2.16 -6.71
CA HIS A 316 -15.29 1.73 -7.30
C HIS A 316 -14.16 1.93 -6.28
N ILE A 317 -13.60 0.83 -5.76
CA ILE A 317 -12.51 0.91 -4.76
C ILE A 317 -11.13 1.08 -5.44
N GLY A 318 -11.05 0.79 -6.74
CA GLY A 318 -9.89 1.09 -7.57
C GLY A 318 -9.47 -0.03 -8.51
N ARG A 319 -8.38 0.23 -9.24
CA ARG A 319 -7.69 -0.75 -10.07
C ARG A 319 -6.83 -1.64 -9.19
N TYR A 320 -6.81 -2.94 -9.46
CA TYR A 320 -5.82 -3.86 -8.90
C TYR A 320 -4.88 -4.37 -9.98
N TRP A 321 -3.62 -4.56 -9.63
CA TRP A 321 -2.64 -5.14 -10.53
C TRP A 321 -1.52 -5.84 -9.77
N THR A 322 -1.50 -7.16 -9.84
CA THR A 322 -0.50 -8.01 -9.19
C THR A 322 0.80 -8.00 -10.00
N LEU A 323 1.59 -6.95 -9.80
CA LEU A 323 2.95 -6.81 -10.30
C LEU A 323 3.93 -7.02 -9.16
N TYR A 324 5.06 -7.66 -9.41
CA TYR A 324 6.09 -7.89 -8.39
C TYR A 324 7.14 -6.77 -8.39
N ALA A 325 7.51 -6.32 -7.19
CA ALA A 325 8.59 -5.36 -7.01
C ALA A 325 9.95 -5.97 -7.43
N PRO A 326 10.92 -5.14 -7.87
CA PRO A 326 12.25 -5.60 -8.21
C PRO A 326 12.93 -6.41 -7.11
N LYS A 327 13.88 -7.26 -7.49
CA LYS A 327 14.64 -8.11 -6.58
C LYS A 327 15.54 -7.32 -5.64
N ASP A 328 16.08 -6.22 -6.14
CA ASP A 328 17.15 -5.43 -5.54
C ASP A 328 16.62 -4.04 -5.15
N GLY A 329 17.34 -3.35 -4.25
CA GLY A 329 17.00 -2.01 -3.76
C GLY A 329 16.56 -1.96 -2.30
N CYS A 330 16.01 -3.05 -1.77
CA CYS A 330 15.69 -3.14 -0.34
C CYS A 330 16.94 -3.46 0.47
N GLN A 331 17.48 -2.45 1.14
CA GLN A 331 18.64 -2.54 2.01
C GLN A 331 18.28 -2.12 3.44
N THR A 332 19.18 -2.37 4.38
CA THR A 332 19.05 -1.83 5.74
C THR A 332 19.04 -0.32 5.68
N CYS A 333 17.92 0.28 6.07
CA CYS A 333 17.74 1.73 6.09
C CYS A 333 18.35 2.34 7.36
N ASP A 334 19.03 3.48 7.18
CA ASP A 334 19.53 4.32 8.27
C ASP A 334 19.03 5.76 8.04
N TYR A 335 18.57 6.41 9.11
CA TYR A 335 18.09 7.80 9.03
C TYR A 335 19.23 8.78 8.71
N ARG A 336 20.48 8.42 9.02
CA ARG A 336 21.64 9.30 8.91
C ARG A 336 22.01 9.56 7.45
N GLY A 337 22.39 10.80 7.19
CA GLY A 337 22.82 11.27 5.87
C GLY A 337 21.69 11.57 4.90
N THR A 338 22.08 12.05 3.71
CA THR A 338 21.13 12.47 2.68
C THR A 338 20.12 11.35 2.36
N TYR A 339 18.85 11.74 2.15
CA TYR A 339 17.77 10.83 1.81
C TYR A 339 17.41 10.96 0.33
N ASP A 340 17.16 9.82 -0.31
CA ASP A 340 16.53 9.73 -1.63
C ASP A 340 15.44 8.64 -1.59
N SER A 341 14.60 8.59 -2.63
CA SER A 341 13.46 7.68 -2.70
C SER A 341 13.85 6.20 -2.72
N ASN A 342 15.11 5.86 -3.00
CA ASN A 342 15.59 4.48 -3.07
C ASN A 342 16.28 4.01 -1.78
N LYS A 343 16.59 4.93 -0.86
CA LYS A 343 17.38 4.64 0.36
C LYS A 343 16.73 3.61 1.28
N CYS A 344 15.41 3.62 1.40
CA CYS A 344 14.67 2.83 2.40
C CYS A 344 13.51 2.05 1.79
N LEU A 345 13.73 1.45 0.61
CA LEU A 345 12.74 0.61 -0.06
C LEU A 345 12.46 -0.66 0.76
N THR A 346 11.19 -1.09 0.76
CA THR A 346 10.72 -2.32 1.40
C THR A 346 9.91 -3.16 0.41
N ASN A 347 9.57 -4.39 0.79
CA ASN A 347 8.70 -5.29 0.01
C ASN A 347 9.26 -5.69 -1.37
N CYS A 348 10.58 -5.75 -1.53
CA CYS A 348 11.20 -6.31 -2.75
C CYS A 348 10.77 -7.77 -2.93
N ARG A 349 10.55 -8.19 -4.18
CA ARG A 349 10.02 -9.52 -4.57
C ARG A 349 8.60 -9.84 -4.11
N GLU A 350 7.91 -8.90 -3.48
CA GLU A 350 6.49 -9.03 -3.15
C GLU A 350 5.62 -8.34 -4.21
N PRO A 351 4.31 -8.64 -4.28
CA PRO A 351 3.40 -7.82 -5.06
C PRO A 351 3.47 -6.36 -4.60
N THR A 352 3.60 -5.46 -5.57
CA THR A 352 3.62 -4.00 -5.39
C THR A 352 2.40 -3.51 -4.61
N GLN A 353 1.26 -4.18 -4.76
CA GLN A 353 0.09 -4.00 -3.91
C GLN A 353 -0.79 -5.27 -3.89
N SER A 354 -0.91 -5.90 -2.71
CA SER A 354 -1.82 -7.05 -2.48
C SER A 354 -3.16 -6.64 -1.88
N TRP A 355 -3.14 -5.60 -1.03
CA TRP A 355 -4.31 -5.19 -0.25
C TRP A 355 -4.89 -3.89 -0.77
N TYR A 356 -6.21 -3.89 -0.95
CA TYR A 356 -6.97 -2.76 -1.48
C TYR A 356 -7.97 -2.32 -0.42
N HIS A 357 -7.83 -1.08 0.05
CA HIS A 357 -8.61 -0.57 1.16
C HIS A 357 -10.11 -0.50 0.84
N ILE A 358 -10.94 -0.97 1.76
CA ILE A 358 -12.39 -0.78 1.72
C ILE A 358 -12.75 0.21 2.85
N PRO A 359 -13.26 1.41 2.54
CA PRO A 359 -13.75 2.33 3.56
C PRO A 359 -14.89 1.69 4.36
N ARG A 360 -14.76 1.66 5.69
CA ARG A 360 -15.80 1.12 6.60
C ARG A 360 -17.17 1.76 6.37
N SER A 361 -17.21 3.02 5.95
CA SER A 361 -18.44 3.75 5.63
C SER A 361 -19.16 3.30 4.35
N TRP A 362 -18.53 2.48 3.51
CA TRP A 362 -19.13 1.96 2.26
C TRP A 362 -19.76 0.58 2.42
N VAL A 363 -19.66 0.00 3.62
CA VAL A 363 -20.09 -1.37 3.91
C VAL A 363 -21.06 -1.42 5.09
N GLN A 364 -21.89 -2.44 5.08
CA GLN A 364 -22.76 -2.87 6.17
C GLN A 364 -22.11 -4.04 6.90
N ALA A 365 -22.69 -4.47 8.03
CA ALA A 365 -22.16 -5.61 8.78
C ALA A 365 -22.15 -6.91 7.96
N SER A 366 -23.16 -7.12 7.12
CA SER A 366 -23.31 -8.32 6.30
C SER A 366 -23.88 -8.02 4.92
N ASN A 367 -23.80 -9.01 4.03
CA ASN A 367 -24.44 -9.00 2.71
C ASN A 367 -24.00 -7.82 1.81
N ASN A 368 -22.70 -7.52 1.81
CA ASN A 368 -22.11 -6.50 0.94
C ASN A 368 -21.82 -7.08 -0.43
N LEU A 369 -22.25 -6.38 -1.49
CA LEU A 369 -21.99 -6.79 -2.87
C LEU A 369 -20.53 -6.54 -3.24
N LEU A 370 -19.84 -7.57 -3.72
CA LEU A 370 -18.50 -7.49 -4.28
C LEU A 370 -18.54 -7.85 -5.78
N ILE A 371 -18.05 -6.94 -6.62
CA ILE A 371 -17.96 -7.11 -8.06
C ILE A 371 -16.52 -6.86 -8.50
N ILE A 372 -15.99 -7.78 -9.31
CA ILE A 372 -14.60 -7.74 -9.78
C ILE A 372 -14.62 -7.94 -11.29
N PHE A 373 -13.93 -7.06 -12.01
CA PHE A 373 -13.55 -7.30 -13.39
C PHE A 373 -12.11 -7.80 -13.43
N GLU A 374 -11.88 -8.99 -13.99
CA GLU A 374 -10.57 -9.64 -14.11
C GLU A 374 -10.15 -9.73 -15.59
N GLU A 375 -9.06 -9.05 -15.93
CA GLU A 375 -8.49 -8.93 -17.28
C GLU A 375 -7.57 -10.11 -17.65
N THR A 376 -7.30 -11.04 -16.73
CA THR A 376 -6.42 -12.19 -16.93
C THR A 376 -7.14 -13.51 -16.65
N GLU A 377 -6.43 -14.65 -16.74
CA GLU A 377 -7.00 -15.98 -16.49
C GLU A 377 -6.86 -16.36 -15.00
N LYS A 378 -7.50 -15.60 -14.10
CA LYS A 378 -7.51 -15.84 -12.64
C LYS A 378 -8.92 -16.04 -12.10
N ASN A 379 -9.04 -16.93 -11.10
CA ASN A 379 -10.31 -17.22 -10.41
C ASN A 379 -10.34 -16.54 -9.03
N PRO A 380 -11.52 -16.13 -8.54
CA PRO A 380 -11.67 -15.31 -7.34
C PRO A 380 -11.66 -16.09 -6.01
N PHE A 381 -11.57 -17.42 -6.04
CA PHE A 381 -11.79 -18.28 -4.86
C PHE A 381 -10.79 -18.11 -3.71
N LYS A 382 -9.65 -17.43 -3.93
CA LYS A 382 -8.62 -17.19 -2.90
C LYS A 382 -8.63 -15.75 -2.37
N ILE A 383 -9.53 -14.92 -2.88
CA ILE A 383 -9.74 -13.56 -2.37
C ILE A 383 -10.21 -13.66 -0.91
N SER A 384 -9.76 -12.72 -0.08
CA SER A 384 -10.21 -12.65 1.31
C SER A 384 -10.36 -11.21 1.79
N ILE A 385 -11.21 -11.00 2.80
CA ILE A 385 -11.32 -9.73 3.52
C ILE A 385 -10.44 -9.80 4.75
N LYS A 386 -9.64 -8.76 4.96
CA LYS A 386 -8.64 -8.68 6.02
C LYS A 386 -8.88 -7.43 6.86
N SER A 387 -8.85 -7.59 8.18
CA SER A 387 -8.81 -6.48 9.14
C SER A 387 -7.35 -6.10 9.41
N HIS A 388 -7.05 -4.80 9.44
CA HIS A 388 -5.72 -4.27 9.72
C HIS A 388 -5.73 -3.52 11.05
N TYR A 389 -5.02 -4.04 12.03
CA TYR A 389 -4.86 -3.41 13.34
C TYR A 389 -3.41 -3.43 13.79
N THR A 390 -3.08 -2.55 14.73
CA THR A 390 -1.78 -2.58 15.41
C THR A 390 -1.76 -3.76 16.36
N GLU A 391 -1.01 -4.81 16.04
CA GLU A 391 -0.89 -5.99 16.89
C GLU A 391 0.26 -5.86 17.88
N THR A 392 1.38 -5.25 17.46
CA THR A 392 2.56 -5.07 18.33
C THR A 392 2.85 -3.60 18.51
N ILE A 393 3.08 -3.20 19.76
CA ILE A 393 3.54 -1.86 20.12
C ILE A 393 4.85 -1.98 20.90
N CYS A 394 5.81 -1.13 20.57
CA CYS A 394 7.11 -1.11 21.21
C CYS A 394 7.48 0.30 21.65
N GLY A 395 8.27 0.40 22.71
CA GLY A 395 8.86 1.65 23.19
C GLY A 395 10.31 1.42 23.59
N LYS A 396 11.17 2.42 23.32
CA LYS A 396 12.58 2.41 23.72
C LYS A 396 12.98 3.82 24.11
N VAL A 397 13.04 4.08 25.41
CA VAL A 397 13.35 5.42 25.95
C VAL A 397 14.39 5.29 27.05
N SER A 398 15.41 6.13 26.97
CA SER A 398 16.55 6.19 27.90
C SER A 398 16.42 7.35 28.87
N GLU A 399 17.04 7.25 30.05
CA GLU A 399 17.05 8.32 31.08
C GLU A 399 17.59 9.67 30.54
N ASP A 400 18.41 9.64 29.50
CA ASP A 400 18.98 10.84 28.85
C ASP A 400 18.13 11.38 27.70
N HIS A 401 16.90 10.88 27.52
CA HIS A 401 15.89 11.53 26.68
C HIS A 401 15.40 12.83 27.34
N PHE A 402 14.65 13.60 26.57
CA PHE A 402 14.04 14.84 27.05
C PHE A 402 12.66 14.56 27.65
N PRO A 403 12.14 15.45 28.50
CA PRO A 403 10.76 15.38 28.96
C PRO A 403 9.78 15.32 27.78
N PRO A 404 8.60 14.70 27.97
CA PRO A 404 7.62 14.62 26.91
C PRO A 404 7.16 16.02 26.47
N LEU A 405 6.87 16.20 25.18
CA LEU A 405 6.55 17.51 24.60
C LEU A 405 5.36 18.21 25.26
N HIS A 406 4.39 17.46 25.80
CA HIS A 406 3.26 18.04 26.51
C HIS A 406 3.67 18.80 27.78
N ALA A 407 4.81 18.46 28.41
CA ALA A 407 5.35 19.21 29.54
C ALA A 407 5.72 20.67 29.17
N TRP A 408 5.92 20.94 27.88
CA TRP A 408 6.22 22.27 27.34
C TRP A 408 4.97 23.08 26.96
N SER A 409 3.77 22.51 27.07
CA SER A 409 2.52 23.20 26.71
C SER A 409 2.00 24.14 27.80
N LEU A 410 2.32 23.86 29.08
CA LEU A 410 1.99 24.70 30.24
C LEU A 410 3.21 24.84 31.18
N PRO A 411 4.32 25.45 30.72
CA PRO A 411 5.49 25.62 31.56
C PRO A 411 5.18 26.61 32.69
N GLU A 412 5.44 26.21 33.93
CA GLU A 412 5.47 27.18 35.03
C GLU A 412 6.69 28.08 34.83
N THR A 413 6.50 29.39 34.99
CA THR A 413 7.61 30.34 34.90
C THR A 413 7.88 30.92 36.27
N ILE A 414 9.05 30.62 36.83
CA ILE A 414 9.53 31.21 38.08
C ILE A 414 10.69 32.12 37.73
N ASN A 415 10.57 33.42 38.03
CA ASN A 415 11.59 34.44 37.74
C ASN A 415 12.10 34.44 36.27
N GLY A 416 11.18 34.27 35.31
CA GLY A 416 11.53 34.25 33.87
C GLY A 416 12.25 32.98 33.41
N THR A 417 12.41 31.98 34.27
CA THR A 417 12.94 30.66 33.92
C THR A 417 11.80 29.67 33.80
N VAL A 418 11.76 28.91 32.70
CA VAL A 418 10.83 27.79 32.52
C VAL A 418 11.20 26.68 33.50
N VAL A 419 10.24 26.29 34.34
CA VAL A 419 10.30 25.15 35.25
C VAL A 419 9.32 24.10 34.71
N LEU A 420 9.85 22.92 34.38
CA LEU A 420 9.05 21.79 33.92
C LEU A 420 8.67 20.95 35.15
N ASN A 421 7.37 20.76 35.37
CA ASN A 421 6.85 19.96 36.51
C ASN A 421 7.22 18.47 36.40
N HIS A 422 7.49 17.98 35.19
CA HIS A 422 7.95 16.61 34.92
C HIS A 422 9.22 16.66 34.09
N MET A 423 10.37 16.37 34.71
CA MET A 423 11.67 16.32 34.02
C MET A 423 12.08 14.91 33.57
N ALA A 424 11.40 13.87 34.05
CA ALA A 424 11.71 12.50 33.65
C ALA A 424 11.16 12.24 32.22
N PRO A 425 11.93 11.54 31.37
CA PRO A 425 11.40 11.00 30.12
C PRO A 425 10.28 9.99 30.38
N GLU A 426 9.36 9.83 29.44
CA GLU A 426 8.25 8.89 29.57
C GLU A 426 8.13 8.01 28.32
N VAL A 427 7.73 6.76 28.54
CA VAL A 427 7.23 5.88 27.47
C VAL A 427 5.71 5.95 27.49
N TYR A 428 5.13 6.54 26.44
CA TYR A 428 3.69 6.53 26.20
C TYR A 428 3.34 5.46 25.17
N LEU A 429 2.43 4.55 25.54
CA LEU A 429 1.98 3.44 24.70
C LEU A 429 0.48 3.49 24.53
N HIS A 430 -0.02 3.18 23.33
CA HIS A 430 -1.43 3.07 23.03
C HIS A 430 -1.73 2.03 21.95
N CYS A 431 -2.83 1.30 22.11
CA CYS A 431 -3.45 0.50 21.07
C CYS A 431 -4.44 1.35 20.25
N ASP A 432 -4.86 0.82 19.09
CA ASP A 432 -5.91 1.43 18.28
C ASP A 432 -7.26 1.48 19.02
N ALA A 433 -8.21 2.28 18.52
CA ALA A 433 -9.55 2.39 19.10
C ALA A 433 -10.25 1.02 19.16
N GLY A 434 -10.83 0.67 20.30
CA GLY A 434 -11.49 -0.63 20.52
C GLY A 434 -10.54 -1.77 20.89
N ASN A 435 -9.23 -1.52 20.92
CA ASN A 435 -8.21 -2.49 21.32
C ASN A 435 -7.59 -2.13 22.68
N SER A 436 -7.10 -3.14 23.40
CA SER A 436 -6.40 -3.01 24.68
C SER A 436 -5.10 -3.80 24.67
N ILE A 437 -4.15 -3.38 25.52
CA ILE A 437 -2.88 -4.06 25.73
C ILE A 437 -3.17 -5.41 26.39
N SER A 438 -2.94 -6.49 25.65
CA SER A 438 -3.36 -7.85 26.02
C SER A 438 -2.23 -8.68 26.63
N SER A 439 -0.99 -8.42 26.25
CA SER A 439 0.17 -9.08 26.84
C SER A 439 1.46 -8.27 26.69
N ILE A 440 2.40 -8.50 27.59
CA ILE A 440 3.77 -7.97 27.51
C ILE A 440 4.68 -9.11 27.03
N LYS A 441 5.38 -8.90 25.91
CA LYS A 441 6.35 -9.84 25.34
C LYS A 441 7.77 -9.58 25.83
N PHE A 442 8.11 -8.31 26.07
CA PHE A 442 9.39 -7.91 26.62
C PHE A 442 9.25 -6.67 27.49
N ALA A 443 10.00 -6.64 28.58
CA ALA A 443 10.10 -5.50 29.49
C ALA A 443 11.47 -5.49 30.15
N SER A 444 12.24 -4.43 29.96
CA SER A 444 13.51 -4.25 30.67
C SER A 444 13.85 -2.78 30.82
N TYR A 445 14.00 -2.34 32.07
CA TYR A 445 14.67 -1.10 32.44
C TYR A 445 16.12 -1.42 32.85
N GLY A 446 17.10 -0.94 32.10
CA GLY A 446 18.50 -1.32 32.28
C GLY A 446 19.33 -1.06 31.03
N THR A 447 20.06 -2.06 30.55
CA THR A 447 20.85 -1.98 29.29
C THR A 447 20.33 -2.89 28.17
N PRO A 448 19.02 -2.92 27.87
CA PRO A 448 18.47 -3.80 26.84
C PRO A 448 19.03 -3.50 25.44
N GLN A 449 19.17 -4.55 24.64
CA GLN A 449 19.67 -4.48 23.28
C GLN A 449 18.58 -4.85 22.26
N GLY A 450 18.85 -4.56 20.99
CA GLY A 450 17.94 -4.86 19.88
C GLY A 450 16.91 -3.77 19.60
N SER A 451 15.89 -4.18 18.85
CA SER A 451 14.81 -3.36 18.29
C SER A 451 13.45 -3.99 18.56
N CYS A 452 12.37 -3.29 18.23
CA CYS A 452 11.00 -3.81 18.32
C CYS A 452 10.90 -5.23 17.74
N GLN A 453 10.16 -6.12 18.44
CA GLN A 453 10.04 -7.57 18.15
C GLN A 453 11.30 -8.42 18.35
N ASN A 454 12.45 -7.82 18.63
CA ASN A 454 13.73 -8.52 18.81
C ASN A 454 14.58 -7.88 19.92
N PHE A 455 13.95 -7.53 21.04
CA PHE A 455 14.66 -7.03 22.20
C PHE A 455 15.29 -8.19 22.99
N SER A 456 16.45 -7.91 23.57
CA SER A 456 17.11 -8.82 24.51
C SER A 456 17.52 -8.09 25.78
N ARG A 457 17.53 -8.82 26.89
CA ARG A 457 17.98 -8.32 28.18
C ARG A 457 19.50 -8.13 28.14
N GLY A 458 19.97 -6.99 28.63
CA GLY A 458 21.40 -6.73 28.84
C GLY A 458 21.86 -7.12 30.25
N ASP A 459 23.14 -6.85 30.54
CA ASP A 459 23.76 -7.17 31.83
C ASP A 459 23.11 -6.44 33.02
N CYS A 460 22.54 -5.26 32.77
CA CYS A 460 21.78 -4.51 33.75
C CYS A 460 20.28 -4.59 33.47
N HIS A 461 19.51 -4.89 34.51
CA HIS A 461 18.05 -5.02 34.44
C HIS A 461 17.42 -4.88 35.83
N ALA A 462 16.41 -4.01 35.96
CA ALA A 462 15.58 -3.91 37.16
C ALA A 462 14.59 -5.08 37.23
N PRO A 463 14.62 -5.93 38.29
CA PRO A 463 13.78 -7.13 38.38
C PRO A 463 12.26 -6.88 38.34
N ASN A 464 11.81 -5.68 38.73
CA ASN A 464 10.41 -5.26 38.72
C ASN A 464 9.97 -4.65 37.37
N SER A 465 10.82 -4.64 36.34
CA SER A 465 10.47 -4.06 35.03
C SER A 465 9.14 -4.58 34.49
N TYR A 466 8.90 -5.89 34.60
CA TYR A 466 7.65 -6.50 34.15
C TYR A 466 6.46 -6.10 35.02
N SER A 467 6.59 -6.13 36.35
CA SER A 467 5.47 -5.86 37.26
C SER A 467 4.99 -4.41 37.15
N VAL A 468 5.92 -3.45 37.03
CA VAL A 468 5.59 -2.02 36.83
C VAL A 468 4.75 -1.83 35.57
N LEU A 469 5.17 -2.43 34.44
CA LEU A 469 4.45 -2.33 33.17
C LEU A 469 3.13 -3.11 33.19
N SER A 470 3.12 -4.27 33.84
CA SER A 470 1.93 -5.10 34.00
C SER A 470 0.82 -4.32 34.71
N GLU A 471 1.14 -3.66 35.82
CA GLU A 471 0.20 -2.85 36.60
C GLU A 471 -0.27 -1.61 35.83
N ALA A 472 0.66 -0.95 35.14
CA ALA A 472 0.38 0.28 34.41
C ALA A 472 -0.40 0.07 33.10
N CYS A 473 -0.19 -1.05 32.39
CA CYS A 473 -0.61 -1.17 30.99
C CYS A 473 -1.61 -2.29 30.69
N LEU A 474 -1.52 -3.46 31.34
CA LEU A 474 -2.36 -4.60 30.94
C LEU A 474 -3.86 -4.31 31.11
N GLY A 475 -4.63 -4.67 30.09
CA GLY A 475 -6.08 -4.45 30.03
C GLY A 475 -6.50 -3.00 29.74
N ARG A 476 -5.56 -2.06 29.62
CA ARG A 476 -5.83 -0.67 29.26
C ARG A 476 -5.57 -0.44 27.78
N GLN A 477 -6.24 0.56 27.21
CA GLN A 477 -5.98 1.00 25.84
C GLN A 477 -4.65 1.76 25.72
N ASN A 478 -4.27 2.51 26.76
CA ASN A 478 -3.03 3.27 26.81
C ASN A 478 -2.45 3.29 28.23
N CYS A 479 -1.16 3.59 28.32
CA CYS A 479 -0.43 3.79 29.57
C CYS A 479 0.76 4.74 29.36
N SER A 480 1.22 5.39 30.43
CA SER A 480 2.48 6.14 30.47
C SER A 480 3.35 5.62 31.60
N ILE A 481 4.65 5.48 31.36
CA ILE A 481 5.64 5.03 32.34
C ILE A 481 6.79 6.02 32.38
N SER A 482 7.08 6.57 33.56
CA SER A 482 8.27 7.39 33.81
C SER A 482 9.53 6.54 33.71
N VAL A 483 10.52 7.00 32.96
CA VAL A 483 11.83 6.36 32.80
C VAL A 483 12.78 6.97 33.83
N SER A 484 12.72 6.41 35.04
CA SER A 484 13.54 6.87 36.18
C SER A 484 13.78 5.73 37.17
N ASN A 485 14.86 5.82 37.95
CA ASN A 485 15.17 4.83 38.98
C ASN A 485 14.06 4.70 40.02
N ASP A 486 13.40 5.80 40.40
CA ASP A 486 12.31 5.80 41.38
C ASP A 486 11.12 4.97 40.88
N ALA A 487 10.77 5.08 39.59
CA ALA A 487 9.69 4.30 38.98
C ALA A 487 9.97 2.79 38.97
N PHE A 488 11.24 2.40 39.01
CA PHE A 488 11.68 1.00 39.03
C PHE A 488 12.30 0.59 40.38
N GLY A 489 12.00 1.31 41.48
CA GLY A 489 12.35 0.90 42.84
C GLY A 489 13.85 0.98 43.18
N GLY A 490 14.61 1.75 42.42
CA GLY A 490 16.05 2.00 42.63
C GLY A 490 16.85 1.98 41.34
N ASP A 491 18.16 2.27 41.46
CA ASP A 491 19.09 2.24 40.34
C ASP A 491 19.63 0.81 40.12
N PRO A 492 19.27 0.12 39.02
CA PRO A 492 19.74 -1.24 38.77
C PRO A 492 21.21 -1.31 38.36
N CYS A 493 21.81 -0.19 37.91
CA CYS A 493 23.24 -0.11 37.57
C CYS A 493 23.76 1.32 37.63
N HIS A 494 24.46 1.63 38.72
CA HIS A 494 25.07 2.94 38.96
C HIS A 494 26.08 3.33 37.88
N GLY A 495 26.03 4.60 37.48
CA GLY A 495 26.95 5.18 36.50
C GLY A 495 26.66 4.80 35.04
N VAL A 496 25.60 4.03 34.79
CA VAL A 496 25.13 3.66 33.46
C VAL A 496 23.81 4.38 33.17
N VAL A 497 23.59 4.80 31.92
CA VAL A 497 22.30 5.32 31.46
C VAL A 497 21.37 4.15 31.22
N LYS A 498 20.24 4.12 31.92
CA LYS A 498 19.24 3.06 31.77
C LYS A 498 18.26 3.40 30.65
N THR A 499 17.81 2.35 29.98
CA THR A 499 16.80 2.40 28.92
C THR A 499 15.67 1.47 29.28
N LEU A 500 14.44 1.98 29.21
CA LEU A 500 13.22 1.21 29.21
C LEU A 500 12.92 0.75 27.77
N SER A 501 13.09 -0.54 27.51
CA SER A 501 12.63 -1.19 26.27
C SER A 501 11.44 -2.08 26.56
N VAL A 502 10.39 -1.95 25.76
CA VAL A 502 9.13 -2.67 25.93
C VAL A 502 8.63 -3.21 24.59
N ASP A 503 8.02 -4.38 24.63
CA ASP A 503 7.29 -5.00 23.52
C ASP A 503 5.98 -5.54 24.08
N MET A 504 4.86 -5.09 23.54
CA MET A 504 3.53 -5.47 23.99
C MET A 504 2.63 -5.81 22.81
N LYS A 505 1.61 -6.62 23.07
CA LYS A 505 0.57 -6.97 22.12
C LYS A 505 -0.72 -6.23 22.41
N CYS A 506 -1.42 -5.84 21.36
CA CYS A 506 -2.77 -5.30 21.39
C CYS A 506 -3.76 -6.34 20.86
N SER A 507 -4.98 -6.35 21.40
CA SER A 507 -6.09 -7.14 20.88
C SER A 507 -7.42 -6.43 21.11
N PRO A 508 -8.49 -6.82 20.39
CA PRO A 508 -9.84 -6.33 20.65
C PRO A 508 -10.22 -6.43 22.13
N SER A 509 -10.75 -5.34 22.67
CA SER A 509 -11.22 -5.28 24.06
C SER A 509 -12.52 -6.06 24.20
N SER A 510 -12.62 -6.91 25.22
CA SER A 510 -13.80 -7.73 25.51
C SER A 510 -15.04 -6.95 25.98
N THR A 511 -14.99 -5.62 26.03
CA THR A 511 -15.92 -4.76 26.79
C THR A 511 -16.86 -3.89 25.94
N VAL A 512 -16.80 -3.93 24.60
CA VAL A 512 -17.56 -2.98 23.75
C VAL A 512 -19.01 -3.41 23.45
N THR A 513 -19.45 -4.60 23.86
CA THR A 513 -20.80 -5.10 23.52
C THR A 513 -21.96 -4.68 24.44
N SER A 514 -21.76 -3.78 25.42
CA SER A 514 -22.85 -3.42 26.35
C SER A 514 -23.54 -2.07 26.11
N SER A 515 -23.19 -1.29 25.07
CA SER A 515 -23.76 0.06 24.89
C SER A 515 -24.39 0.36 23.53
N LEU A 516 -24.57 -0.65 22.67
CA LEU A 516 -25.37 -0.54 21.45
C LEU A 516 -26.31 -1.75 21.34
N MET A 517 -27.31 -1.78 22.22
CA MET A 517 -28.59 -2.47 21.99
C MET A 517 -29.70 -1.44 21.97
#